data_AF-V7AYN6-F1
#
_entry.id   AF-V7AYN6-F1
#
_cell.length_a   1.000
_cell.length_b   1.000
_cell.length_c   1.000
_cell.angle_alpha   90.00
_cell.angle_beta   90.00
_cell.angle_gamma   90.00
#
_symmetry.space_group_name_H-M   'P 1'
#
loop_
_entity.id
_entity.type
_entity.pdbx_description
1 polymer ?
#
loop_
_entity_poly.entity_id
_entity_poly.type
_entity_poly.pdbx_seq_one_letter_code
_entity_poly.pdbx_strand_id
1 'polypeptide(L)'
;MDHFQHRRRHRRRTWCCSFAVPPSSPDNLTASKPLPPRKPEPNSKPTFSLPTSPKSRIPARIDPRRILSPGRVSPIDSDPVAAASAPSPSPEPPLPRSPGPVAGDRDVRMSLRGKNGGCMVLEVNSRVLCANSEVFAGLIEDYKKGVASWSGSNKMCRIEVPEVENLGVFRETIELMFEADDCLTKRLLNVGVFRCIDVLEVSAGIMFTKGVLSCLQYLEAVPWTEEEEEKLRSLFTRFKFDEATTRDILGRLYLQDSVDCSYQPNVARQLVWSITTCVDANARNELKSLMKGLLCKSSVYEKNHLDLNKEDLYSVCHACLDSLVSLFEEASDTIPPENLTKKDKNKPLIERISRQVDNINWLLEILLDGQIAEDFVNIWADQHQLVKMHDSASPMVRYELSRVSAILFIAMATRKLQCRLEARSGLLQAWFRPMLVDFGWLQRCRRGLDIKVLQEAMGQTLLTLPLNQQYMLFMEWFRHFSSHGTECPNLSKAFQIWWRRSFLRGSETHSIESR
;
A
#
# COMPACT_ATOMS: atom_id res chain seq x y z
N MET A 1 60.53 14.05 -67.82
CA MET A 1 60.97 15.27 -67.14
C MET A 1 59.77 15.71 -66.30
N ASP A 2 59.71 15.56 -64.99
CA ASP A 2 60.75 15.39 -64.00
C ASP A 2 60.35 14.40 -62.88
N HIS A 3 61.39 13.77 -62.35
CA HIS A 3 61.39 12.86 -61.23
C HIS A 3 61.10 13.58 -59.91
N PHE A 4 60.35 12.95 -59.01
CA PHE A 4 60.88 12.73 -57.65
C PHE A 4 60.35 11.41 -57.06
N GLN A 5 61.29 10.71 -56.42
CA GLN A 5 61.26 9.31 -56.06
C GLN A 5 60.57 9.03 -54.70
N HIS A 6 59.96 7.84 -54.66
CA HIS A 6 59.76 6.92 -53.54
C HIS A 6 60.20 7.31 -52.10
N ARG A 7 59.30 7.01 -51.14
CA ARG A 7 59.62 6.03 -50.08
C ARG A 7 58.39 5.26 -49.59
N ARG A 8 58.46 3.94 -49.77
CA ARG A 8 57.60 2.91 -49.14
C ARG A 8 58.02 2.68 -47.69
N ARG A 9 57.06 2.32 -46.82
CA ARG A 9 57.00 1.06 -46.02
C ARG A 9 55.74 1.14 -45.10
N HIS A 10 54.73 0.27 -45.29
CA HIS A 10 54.58 -1.07 -44.69
C HIS A 10 54.29 -1.01 -43.17
N ARG A 11 53.32 -1.71 -42.57
CA ARG A 11 52.35 -2.75 -42.98
C ARG A 11 51.51 -3.09 -41.72
N ARG A 12 50.37 -3.78 -41.94
CA ARG A 12 49.60 -4.67 -41.02
C ARG A 12 48.47 -3.97 -40.23
N ARG A 13 47.20 -4.19 -40.58
CA ARG A 13 46.35 -5.41 -40.57
C ARG A 13 45.72 -5.68 -39.19
N THR A 14 44.39 -5.45 -39.16
CA THR A 14 43.31 -6.29 -38.60
C THR A 14 43.36 -6.69 -37.13
N TRP A 15 42.28 -6.39 -36.38
CA TRP A 15 41.42 -7.45 -35.84
C TRP A 15 40.06 -6.96 -35.32
N CYS A 16 39.12 -7.91 -35.33
CA CYS A 16 37.69 -7.85 -35.07
C CYS A 16 37.34 -7.89 -33.57
N CYS A 17 36.10 -7.44 -33.27
CA CYS A 17 35.16 -7.88 -32.23
C CYS A 17 35.64 -8.11 -30.78
N SER A 18 35.00 -7.48 -29.80
CA SER A 18 34.10 -8.15 -28.83
C SER A 18 33.61 -7.25 -27.69
N PHE A 19 32.52 -7.69 -27.09
CA PHE A 19 31.74 -7.13 -25.99
C PHE A 19 32.51 -6.91 -24.66
N ALA A 20 31.93 -6.00 -23.87
CA ALA A 20 31.93 -5.90 -22.41
C ALA A 20 33.04 -5.10 -21.68
N VAL A 21 32.55 -4.38 -20.64
CA VAL A 21 33.20 -3.64 -19.54
C VAL A 21 33.42 -2.12 -19.77
N PRO A 22 32.84 -1.23 -18.93
CA PRO A 22 33.08 0.21 -18.97
C PRO A 22 34.33 0.58 -18.14
N PRO A 23 35.11 1.61 -18.51
CA PRO A 23 36.12 2.12 -17.61
C PRO A 23 35.54 3.14 -16.63
N SER A 24 36.01 2.97 -15.40
CA SER A 24 35.74 3.68 -14.15
C SER A 24 36.04 5.18 -14.18
N SER A 25 35.32 5.93 -13.33
CA SER A 25 35.65 7.30 -12.91
C SER A 25 37.06 7.44 -12.36
N PRO A 26 37.68 8.63 -12.50
CA PRO A 26 38.66 9.11 -11.54
C PRO A 26 38.13 10.34 -10.80
N ASP A 27 38.05 10.23 -9.47
CA ASP A 27 37.92 11.36 -8.55
C ASP A 27 39.30 11.90 -8.15
N ASN A 28 39.34 13.23 -7.98
CA ASN A 28 40.19 14.04 -7.11
C ASN A 28 41.66 14.31 -7.46
N LEU A 29 41.96 15.57 -7.78
CA LEU A 29 43.01 16.36 -7.11
C LEU A 29 42.56 17.82 -6.90
N THR A 30 43.02 18.36 -5.78
CA THR A 30 42.61 19.53 -4.99
C THR A 30 43.03 20.93 -5.49
N ALA A 31 42.30 21.93 -4.97
CA ALA A 31 42.70 23.30 -4.59
C ALA A 31 42.58 24.45 -5.62
N SER A 32 41.58 25.33 -5.40
CA SER A 32 41.78 26.77 -5.09
C SER A 32 40.45 27.49 -4.88
N LYS A 33 40.34 28.25 -3.78
CA LYS A 33 39.20 29.13 -3.44
C LYS A 33 39.20 30.38 -4.34
N PRO A 34 38.01 30.95 -4.63
CA PRO A 34 37.84 32.39 -4.42
C PRO A 34 36.61 32.76 -3.56
N LEU A 35 36.74 33.87 -2.84
CA LEU A 35 35.73 34.55 -2.01
C LEU A 35 34.43 34.90 -2.76
N PRO A 36 33.28 35.03 -2.06
CA PRO A 36 32.07 35.61 -2.62
C PRO A 36 32.08 37.15 -2.57
N PRO A 37 31.49 37.86 -3.54
CA PRO A 37 31.33 39.30 -3.48
C PRO A 37 30.17 39.71 -2.56
N ARG A 38 30.38 40.85 -1.89
CA ARG A 38 29.52 41.51 -0.90
C ARG A 38 28.22 42.04 -1.52
N LYS A 39 27.13 41.95 -0.73
CA LYS A 39 25.87 42.69 -0.94
C LYS A 39 26.09 44.21 -0.80
N PRO A 40 25.30 45.03 -1.51
CA PRO A 40 24.87 46.34 -1.01
C PRO A 40 23.39 46.31 -0.60
N GLU A 41 23.07 47.01 0.49
CA GLU A 41 21.73 47.24 1.06
C GLU A 41 20.85 48.15 0.17
N PRO A 42 19.51 48.10 0.33
CA PRO A 42 18.58 48.89 -0.47
C PRO A 42 18.23 50.22 0.21
N ASN A 43 18.01 51.27 -0.58
CA ASN A 43 17.46 52.53 -0.11
C ASN A 43 16.34 53.02 -1.03
N SER A 44 15.42 53.78 -0.43
CA SER A 44 14.26 54.50 -0.99
C SER A 44 12.89 53.78 -1.09
N LYS A 45 11.99 54.20 -0.18
CA LYS A 45 10.52 54.19 -0.33
C LYS A 45 10.11 55.40 -1.19
N PRO A 46 8.86 55.43 -1.70
CA PRO A 46 7.97 56.47 -1.15
C PRO A 46 6.58 55.98 -0.75
N THR A 47 6.03 56.77 0.16
CA THR A 47 4.77 56.75 0.90
C THR A 47 3.55 56.98 0.02
N PHE A 48 2.43 56.28 0.27
CA PHE A 48 1.08 56.87 0.24
C PHE A 48 0.13 56.09 1.18
N SER A 49 -0.79 56.86 1.77
CA SER A 49 -1.54 56.65 3.01
C SER A 49 -2.89 55.94 2.87
N LEU A 50 -3.27 55.23 3.94
CA LEU A 50 -4.61 54.66 4.22
C LEU A 50 -5.66 55.72 4.58
N PRO A 51 -6.95 55.34 4.60
CA PRO A 51 -7.72 55.54 5.83
C PRO A 51 -8.49 54.29 6.34
N THR A 52 -8.23 53.97 7.62
CA THR A 52 -9.14 53.62 8.75
C THR A 52 -10.28 52.57 8.65
N SER A 53 -10.21 51.61 9.59
CA SER A 53 -11.18 50.57 10.02
C SER A 53 -12.40 51.09 10.81
N PRO A 54 -13.29 50.19 11.31
CA PRO A 54 -13.15 49.77 12.72
C PRO A 54 -13.42 48.28 13.06
N LYS A 55 -12.44 47.70 13.76
CA LYS A 55 -12.46 46.83 14.97
C LYS A 55 -13.62 45.86 15.26
N SER A 56 -13.26 44.57 15.46
CA SER A 56 -13.70 43.77 16.61
C SER A 56 -12.60 42.75 17.02
N ARG A 57 -12.61 42.38 18.31
CA ARG A 57 -11.49 41.87 19.13
C ARG A 57 -11.30 40.34 19.02
N ILE A 58 -10.04 39.88 19.12
CA ILE A 58 -9.62 38.48 19.44
C ILE A 58 -9.21 38.43 20.93
N PRO A 59 -9.17 37.26 21.59
CA PRO A 59 -7.87 36.56 21.80
C PRO A 59 -8.02 35.02 21.71
N ALA A 60 -7.03 34.15 21.58
CA ALA A 60 -5.61 34.18 21.23
C ALA A 60 -5.15 32.71 21.09
N ARG A 61 -4.19 32.47 20.18
CA ARG A 61 -3.07 31.49 20.20
C ARG A 61 -3.25 30.09 20.84
N ILE A 62 -3.04 29.06 20.00
CA ILE A 62 -2.33 27.82 20.37
C ILE A 62 -1.29 27.49 19.27
N ASP A 63 -0.10 27.10 19.70
CA ASP A 63 1.14 26.80 18.95
C ASP A 63 1.12 25.35 18.37
N PRO A 64 1.64 25.07 17.15
CA PRO A 64 1.59 23.75 16.55
C PRO A 64 2.88 22.97 16.82
N ARG A 65 2.86 22.02 17.77
CA ARG A 65 3.84 20.92 17.91
C ARG A 65 3.37 19.86 18.93
N ARG A 66 2.56 18.90 18.48
CA ARG A 66 2.52 17.52 19.05
C ARG A 66 1.76 16.61 18.10
N ILE A 67 2.50 15.89 17.26
CA ILE A 67 2.00 14.75 16.51
C ILE A 67 2.32 13.53 17.37
N LEU A 68 1.29 12.84 17.87
CA LEU A 68 1.35 11.47 18.38
C LEU A 68 0.32 10.67 17.58
N SER A 69 0.74 9.50 17.11
CA SER A 69 0.01 8.59 16.22
C SER A 69 -1.34 8.09 16.79
N PRO A 70 -2.28 7.63 15.94
CA PRO A 70 -3.66 7.35 16.34
C PRO A 70 -3.81 5.98 17.00
N GLY A 71 -4.60 5.91 18.07
CA GLY A 71 -5.17 4.65 18.55
C GLY A 71 -5.05 4.43 20.06
N ARG A 72 -5.87 5.12 20.86
CA ARG A 72 -6.51 4.64 22.09
C ARG A 72 -7.62 5.63 22.46
N VAL A 73 -8.87 5.17 22.47
CA VAL A 73 -9.99 5.93 23.04
C VAL A 73 -10.03 5.55 24.52
N SER A 74 -9.80 6.51 25.41
CA SER A 74 -10.10 6.39 26.83
C SER A 74 -11.41 7.13 27.15
N PRO A 75 -12.24 6.63 28.09
CA PRO A 75 -13.53 7.24 28.41
C PRO A 75 -13.39 8.57 29.16
N ILE A 76 -14.40 9.41 28.96
CA ILE A 76 -14.65 10.70 29.59
C ILE A 76 -14.77 10.52 31.10
N ASP A 77 -14.01 11.31 31.87
CA ASP A 77 -14.21 11.46 33.31
C ASP A 77 -14.67 12.89 33.63
N SER A 78 -15.67 13.00 34.51
CA SER A 78 -16.25 14.26 34.98
C SER A 78 -15.69 14.59 36.36
N ASP A 79 -15.36 15.86 36.56
CA ASP A 79 -14.68 16.41 37.73
C ASP A 79 -15.71 17.10 38.68
N PRO A 80 -15.36 17.61 39.89
CA PRO A 80 -15.37 16.88 41.17
C PRO A 80 -16.12 17.63 42.31
N VAL A 81 -16.47 16.98 43.44
CA VAL A 81 -16.65 17.67 44.76
C VAL A 81 -16.34 16.76 45.99
N ALA A 82 -15.29 17.17 46.71
CA ALA A 82 -15.01 17.20 48.17
C ALA A 82 -15.45 16.08 49.16
N ALA A 83 -14.42 15.40 49.69
CA ALA A 83 -14.02 15.22 51.10
C ALA A 83 -15.05 14.98 52.22
N ALA A 84 -14.98 13.78 52.83
CA ALA A 84 -15.12 13.58 54.29
C ALA A 84 -14.49 12.24 54.76
N SER A 85 -13.52 12.37 55.67
CA SER A 85 -13.11 11.48 56.78
C SER A 85 -13.39 9.97 56.73
N ALA A 86 -12.31 9.18 56.81
CA ALA A 86 -12.29 7.76 57.13
C ALA A 86 -12.69 7.45 58.59
N PRO A 87 -13.32 6.28 58.81
CA PRO A 87 -13.05 5.45 59.98
C PRO A 87 -12.56 4.04 59.59
N SER A 88 -11.68 3.51 60.43
CA SER A 88 -11.07 2.17 60.42
C SER A 88 -12.06 1.01 60.33
N PRO A 89 -11.73 -0.10 59.62
CA PRO A 89 -12.60 -1.27 59.55
C PRO A 89 -12.43 -2.18 60.79
N SER A 90 -13.55 -2.50 61.42
CA SER A 90 -13.70 -3.64 62.34
C SER A 90 -13.75 -4.96 61.53
N PRO A 91 -13.27 -6.09 62.09
CA PRO A 91 -13.09 -7.33 61.33
C PRO A 91 -14.41 -8.05 61.07
N GLU A 92 -14.68 -8.35 59.79
CA GLU A 92 -15.77 -9.22 59.34
C GLU A 92 -15.45 -10.70 59.66
N PRO A 93 -16.47 -11.56 59.90
CA PRO A 93 -16.27 -12.97 60.23
C PRO A 93 -15.70 -13.73 59.03
N PRO A 94 -14.84 -14.75 59.23
CA PRO A 94 -14.26 -15.49 58.12
C PRO A 94 -15.35 -16.32 57.41
N LEU A 95 -15.58 -16.01 56.13
CA LEU A 95 -16.22 -16.91 55.18
C LEU A 95 -15.47 -18.25 55.14
N PRO A 96 -16.18 -19.39 54.93
CA PRO A 96 -15.57 -20.70 54.99
C PRO A 96 -14.50 -20.84 53.91
N ARG A 97 -13.26 -21.00 54.37
CA ARG A 97 -12.11 -21.39 53.53
C ARG A 97 -12.50 -22.67 52.77
N SER A 98 -12.39 -22.62 51.45
CA SER A 98 -12.28 -23.84 50.65
C SER A 98 -11.11 -24.68 51.22
N PRO A 99 -11.23 -26.01 51.30
CA PRO A 99 -10.18 -26.83 51.88
C PRO A 99 -8.91 -26.67 51.04
N GLY A 100 -7.87 -26.10 51.63
CA GLY A 100 -6.53 -26.15 51.04
C GLY A 100 -6.10 -27.62 50.88
N PRO A 101 -5.35 -27.97 49.82
CA PRO A 101 -4.99 -29.35 49.56
C PRO A 101 -4.11 -29.85 50.71
N VAL A 102 -4.60 -30.87 51.40
CA VAL A 102 -3.88 -31.62 52.43
C VAL A 102 -2.62 -32.20 51.78
N ALA A 103 -1.48 -32.16 52.48
CA ALA A 103 -0.14 -32.53 52.01
C ALA A 103 0.06 -34.01 51.57
N GLY A 104 -1.02 -34.75 51.27
CA GLY A 104 -1.01 -36.11 50.75
C GLY A 104 -1.83 -36.32 49.47
N ASP A 105 -2.27 -35.25 48.80
CA ASP A 105 -3.22 -35.31 47.67
C ASP A 105 -2.56 -35.16 46.28
N ARG A 106 -1.23 -35.29 46.18
CA ARG A 106 -0.47 -35.26 44.92
C ARG A 106 0.24 -36.60 44.73
N ASP A 107 -0.35 -37.44 43.90
CA ASP A 107 0.03 -38.83 43.67
C ASP A 107 0.60 -39.09 42.26
N VAL A 108 0.79 -38.03 41.46
CA VAL A 108 1.50 -38.08 40.17
C VAL A 108 2.68 -37.10 40.17
N ARG A 109 3.86 -37.60 39.81
CA ARG A 109 5.05 -36.81 39.47
C ARG A 109 5.31 -36.90 37.97
N MET A 110 5.12 -35.78 37.27
CA MET A 110 5.32 -35.65 35.83
C MET A 110 6.66 -34.95 35.55
N SER A 111 7.56 -35.62 34.83
CA SER A 111 8.85 -35.06 34.39
C SER A 111 8.78 -34.68 32.92
N LEU A 112 8.79 -33.40 32.64
CA LEU A 112 8.80 -32.83 31.29
C LEU A 112 10.25 -32.60 30.85
N ARG A 113 10.65 -33.12 29.70
CA ARG A 113 11.95 -32.86 29.07
C ARG A 113 11.76 -32.07 27.80
N GLY A 114 12.35 -30.89 27.72
CA GLY A 114 12.27 -30.00 26.57
C GLY A 114 13.26 -30.37 25.48
N LYS A 115 12.95 -30.06 24.22
CA LYS A 115 13.87 -30.25 23.08
C LYS A 115 15.18 -29.47 23.22
N ASN A 116 15.17 -28.38 23.99
CA ASN A 116 16.33 -27.56 24.32
C ASN A 116 17.17 -28.10 25.49
N GLY A 117 16.86 -29.31 26.00
CA GLY A 117 17.55 -29.90 27.15
C GLY A 117 17.05 -29.41 28.52
N GLY A 118 16.06 -28.51 28.55
CA GLY A 118 15.40 -28.10 29.80
C GLY A 118 14.64 -29.26 30.45
N CYS A 119 14.51 -29.25 31.78
CA CYS A 119 13.72 -30.23 32.51
C CYS A 119 12.83 -29.54 33.55
N MET A 120 11.58 -29.97 33.66
CA MET A 120 10.63 -29.46 34.64
C MET A 120 9.87 -30.63 35.27
N VAL A 121 9.65 -30.56 36.59
CA VAL A 121 8.91 -31.58 37.31
C VAL A 121 7.65 -30.95 37.91
N LEU A 122 6.50 -31.55 37.65
CA LEU A 122 5.20 -31.15 38.18
C LEU A 122 4.67 -32.26 39.10
N GLU A 123 4.15 -31.89 40.27
CA GLU A 123 3.50 -32.82 41.19
C GLU A 123 2.03 -32.44 41.27
N VAL A 124 1.15 -33.34 40.83
CA VAL A 124 -0.27 -33.09 40.55
C VAL A 124 -1.14 -34.25 41.00
N ASN A 125 -2.45 -34.01 41.12
CA ASN A 125 -3.44 -35.01 41.54
C ASN A 125 -3.93 -35.84 40.34
N SER A 126 -3.85 -37.17 40.44
CA SER A 126 -4.28 -38.12 39.42
C SER A 126 -5.75 -37.98 39.04
N ARG A 127 -6.64 -37.69 40.01
CA ARG A 127 -8.07 -37.57 39.78
C ARG A 127 -8.39 -36.45 38.79
N VAL A 128 -7.73 -35.30 38.94
CA VAL A 128 -7.93 -34.15 38.06
C VAL A 128 -7.39 -34.44 36.67
N LEU A 129 -6.22 -35.07 36.57
CA LEU A 129 -5.66 -35.48 35.26
C LEU A 129 -6.55 -36.49 34.54
N CYS A 130 -6.99 -37.54 35.23
CA CYS A 130 -7.86 -38.57 34.65
C CYS A 130 -9.23 -38.02 34.23
N ALA A 131 -9.78 -37.05 34.98
CA ALA A 131 -11.08 -36.46 34.66
C ALA A 131 -11.03 -35.53 33.44
N ASN A 132 -9.86 -34.97 33.12
CA ASN A 132 -9.72 -33.97 32.05
C ASN A 132 -9.00 -34.49 30.80
N SER A 133 -8.23 -35.58 30.88
CA SER A 133 -7.45 -36.12 29.76
C SER A 133 -7.49 -37.64 29.73
N GLU A 134 -7.98 -38.18 28.61
CA GLU A 134 -8.01 -39.62 28.35
C GLU A 134 -6.60 -40.22 28.25
N VAL A 135 -5.65 -39.44 27.73
CA VAL A 135 -4.23 -39.84 27.63
C VAL A 135 -3.64 -40.05 29.02
N PHE A 136 -3.85 -39.11 29.95
CA PHE A 136 -3.37 -39.29 31.32
C PHE A 136 -4.15 -40.37 32.06
N ALA A 137 -5.45 -40.54 31.81
CA ALA A 137 -6.24 -41.62 32.38
C ALA A 137 -5.64 -42.99 32.02
N GLY A 138 -5.34 -43.23 30.74
CA GLY A 138 -4.71 -44.46 30.26
C GLY A 138 -3.31 -44.68 30.86
N LEU A 139 -2.45 -43.66 30.82
CA LEU A 139 -1.08 -43.77 31.36
C LEU A 139 -1.05 -44.09 32.86
N ILE A 140 -1.96 -43.50 33.64
CA ILE A 140 -2.05 -43.75 35.09
C ILE A 140 -2.63 -45.14 35.37
N GLU A 141 -3.59 -45.59 34.57
CA GLU A 141 -4.16 -46.94 34.69
C GLU A 141 -3.12 -48.02 34.37
N ASP A 142 -2.37 -47.85 33.28
CA ASP A 142 -1.30 -48.78 32.88
C ASP A 142 -0.19 -48.85 33.93
N TYR A 143 0.19 -47.71 34.51
CA TYR A 143 1.14 -47.67 35.62
C TYR A 143 0.62 -48.45 36.83
N LYS A 144 -0.66 -48.28 37.21
CA LYS A 144 -1.27 -49.00 38.33
C LYS A 144 -1.34 -50.51 38.08
N LYS A 145 -1.62 -50.95 36.84
CA LYS A 145 -1.60 -52.37 36.44
C LYS A 145 -0.20 -52.97 36.51
N GLY A 146 0.83 -52.24 36.09
CA GLY A 146 2.23 -52.70 36.14
C GLY A 146 2.79 -52.83 37.57
N VAL A 147 2.42 -51.92 38.48
CA VAL A 147 2.89 -51.91 39.87
C VAL A 147 2.23 -52.99 40.73
N ALA A 148 1.02 -53.45 40.40
CA ALA A 148 0.39 -54.59 41.09
C ALA A 148 1.20 -55.90 40.98
N SER A 149 2.16 -55.99 40.06
CA SER A 149 3.05 -57.14 39.87
C SER A 149 4.32 -57.10 40.75
N TRP A 150 4.71 -55.94 41.28
CA TRP A 150 5.91 -55.79 42.11
C TRP A 150 5.58 -55.13 43.46
N SER A 151 5.64 -55.95 44.52
CA SER A 151 5.55 -55.50 45.91
C SER A 151 6.65 -54.49 46.23
N GLY A 152 6.28 -53.21 46.42
CA GLY A 152 7.24 -52.14 46.73
C GLY A 152 6.65 -50.74 46.75
N SER A 153 5.85 -50.44 47.78
CA SER A 153 5.64 -49.15 48.48
C SER A 153 5.90 -47.77 47.82
N ASN A 154 5.73 -47.57 46.52
CA ASN A 154 5.73 -46.22 45.95
C ASN A 154 4.35 -45.85 45.41
N LYS A 155 3.60 -45.05 46.18
CA LYS A 155 2.26 -44.57 45.82
C LYS A 155 2.27 -43.50 44.71
N MET A 156 3.45 -43.03 44.30
CA MET A 156 3.61 -41.91 43.37
C MET A 156 3.78 -42.41 41.93
N CYS A 157 2.80 -42.16 41.07
CA CYS A 157 2.84 -42.44 39.64
C CYS A 157 3.85 -41.52 38.95
N ARG A 158 4.77 -42.09 38.16
CA ARG A 158 5.79 -41.32 37.43
C ARG A 158 5.47 -41.31 35.95
N ILE A 159 5.26 -40.11 35.40
CA ILE A 159 5.01 -39.89 33.97
C ILE A 159 6.18 -39.10 33.41
N GLU A 160 6.77 -39.56 32.31
CA GLU A 160 7.81 -38.83 31.59
C GLU A 160 7.28 -38.36 30.24
N VAL A 161 7.39 -37.07 29.96
CA VAL A 161 6.99 -36.48 28.67
C VAL A 161 8.25 -35.98 27.98
N PRO A 162 8.80 -36.72 27.00
CA PRO A 162 9.97 -36.30 26.25
C PRO A 162 9.61 -35.26 25.18
N GLU A 163 10.64 -34.54 24.69
CA GLU A 163 10.58 -33.66 23.52
C GLU A 163 9.51 -32.54 23.55
N VAL A 164 9.23 -31.99 24.73
CA VAL A 164 8.30 -30.86 24.87
C VAL A 164 8.87 -29.61 24.19
N GLU A 165 8.10 -28.99 23.31
CA GLU A 165 8.55 -27.79 22.60
C GLU A 165 8.63 -26.57 23.52
N ASN A 166 7.59 -26.37 24.33
CA ASN A 166 7.52 -25.27 25.28
C ASN A 166 7.05 -25.75 26.66
N LEU A 167 8.02 -25.91 27.57
CA LEU A 167 7.77 -26.37 28.95
C LEU A 167 6.82 -25.43 29.71
N GLY A 168 6.89 -24.12 29.45
CA GLY A 168 6.04 -23.12 30.11
C GLY A 168 4.58 -23.28 29.70
N VAL A 169 4.32 -23.36 28.40
CA VAL A 169 2.96 -23.60 27.87
C VAL A 169 2.41 -24.92 28.36
N PHE A 170 3.22 -26.00 28.35
CA PHE A 170 2.76 -27.30 28.83
C PHE A 170 2.36 -27.24 30.31
N ARG A 171 3.16 -26.57 31.15
CA ARG A 171 2.82 -26.33 32.55
C ARG A 171 1.52 -25.54 32.69
N GLU A 172 1.35 -24.47 31.93
CA GLU A 172 0.13 -23.66 31.94
C GLU A 172 -1.10 -24.48 31.54
N THR A 173 -1.00 -25.33 30.51
CA THR A 173 -2.08 -26.23 30.11
C THR A 173 -2.46 -27.21 31.22
N ILE A 174 -1.48 -27.76 31.94
CA ILE A 174 -1.76 -28.63 33.10
C ILE A 174 -2.43 -27.83 34.22
N GLU A 175 -1.99 -26.60 34.50
CA GLU A 175 -2.62 -25.76 35.52
C GLU A 175 -4.07 -25.43 35.18
N LEU A 176 -4.41 -25.24 33.90
CA LEU A 176 -5.79 -25.02 33.46
C LEU A 176 -6.71 -26.20 33.84
N MET A 177 -6.22 -27.44 33.87
CA MET A 177 -7.05 -28.60 34.30
C MET A 177 -7.53 -28.48 35.76
N PHE A 178 -6.85 -27.70 36.59
CA PHE A 178 -7.18 -27.50 38.01
C PHE A 178 -8.07 -26.27 38.24
N GLU A 179 -8.35 -25.49 37.20
CA GLU A 179 -9.20 -24.30 37.31
C GLU A 179 -10.68 -24.62 37.09
N ALA A 180 -11.53 -23.85 37.78
CA ALA A 180 -12.96 -23.85 37.52
C ALA A 180 -13.26 -23.25 36.14
N ASP A 181 -14.39 -23.67 35.55
CA ASP A 181 -14.81 -23.33 34.18
C ASP A 181 -14.84 -21.81 33.96
N ASP A 182 -15.37 -21.05 34.93
CA ASP A 182 -15.46 -19.59 34.86
C ASP A 182 -14.10 -18.87 34.92
N CYS A 183 -13.07 -19.55 35.43
CA CYS A 183 -11.71 -19.00 35.52
C CYS A 183 -10.90 -19.27 34.24
N LEU A 184 -11.18 -20.37 33.53
CA LEU A 184 -10.48 -20.73 32.29
C LEU A 184 -10.54 -19.62 31.26
N THR A 185 -11.74 -19.12 30.96
CA THR A 185 -11.93 -18.05 29.97
C THR A 185 -11.21 -16.77 30.37
N LYS A 186 -11.23 -16.42 31.67
CA LYS A 186 -10.51 -15.24 32.20
C LYS A 186 -8.99 -15.40 32.08
N ARG A 187 -8.48 -16.61 32.30
CA ARG A 187 -7.06 -16.90 32.17
C ARG A 187 -6.60 -16.87 30.72
N LEU A 188 -7.37 -17.43 29.80
CA LEU A 188 -7.10 -17.36 28.36
C LEU A 188 -7.08 -15.91 27.85
N LEU A 189 -8.00 -15.08 28.33
CA LEU A 189 -8.01 -13.63 28.07
C LEU A 189 -6.71 -12.93 28.50
N ASN A 190 -6.17 -13.29 29.66
CA ASN A 190 -4.92 -12.69 30.19
C ASN A 190 -3.67 -13.18 29.46
N VAL A 191 -3.70 -14.41 28.94
CA VAL A 191 -2.58 -15.06 28.25
C VAL A 191 -2.45 -14.57 26.80
N GLY A 192 -3.58 -14.18 26.17
CA GLY A 192 -3.62 -13.62 24.83
C GLY A 192 -3.65 -14.67 23.71
N VAL A 193 -3.99 -14.23 22.50
CA VAL A 193 -4.26 -15.10 21.33
C VAL A 193 -3.05 -15.96 20.96
N PHE A 194 -1.88 -15.36 20.72
CA PHE A 194 -0.68 -16.09 20.31
C PHE A 194 -0.34 -17.27 21.23
N ARG A 195 -0.46 -17.07 22.54
CA ARG A 195 -0.18 -18.10 23.56
C ARG A 195 -1.35 -19.07 23.72
N CYS A 196 -2.59 -18.62 23.58
CA CYS A 196 -3.75 -19.51 23.53
C CYS A 196 -3.64 -20.52 22.39
N ILE A 197 -3.06 -20.15 21.23
CA ILE A 197 -2.81 -21.10 20.13
C ILE A 197 -1.81 -22.19 20.57
N ASP A 198 -0.76 -21.84 21.32
CA ASP A 198 0.18 -22.83 21.88
C ASP A 198 -0.52 -23.75 22.91
N VAL A 199 -1.37 -23.18 23.77
CA VAL A 199 -2.15 -23.93 24.76
C VAL A 199 -3.13 -24.88 24.05
N LEU A 200 -3.76 -24.44 22.96
CA LEU A 200 -4.64 -25.26 22.13
C LEU A 200 -3.88 -26.44 21.51
N GLU A 201 -2.67 -26.22 20.99
CA GLU A 201 -1.80 -27.27 20.46
C GLU A 201 -1.50 -28.35 21.52
N VAL A 202 -1.08 -27.93 22.71
CA VAL A 202 -0.79 -28.86 23.81
C VAL A 202 -2.07 -29.56 24.27
N SER A 203 -3.18 -28.83 24.39
CA SER A 203 -4.48 -29.37 24.81
C SER A 203 -4.99 -30.43 23.84
N ALA A 204 -4.83 -30.20 22.53
CA ALA A 204 -5.15 -31.18 21.51
C ALA A 204 -4.24 -32.41 21.59
N GLY A 205 -2.93 -32.21 21.80
CA GLY A 205 -1.96 -33.30 21.91
C GLY A 205 -2.18 -34.24 23.12
N ILE A 206 -2.64 -33.70 24.25
CA ILE A 206 -2.95 -34.49 25.46
C ILE A 206 -4.43 -34.89 25.56
N MET A 207 -5.24 -34.63 24.52
CA MET A 207 -6.69 -34.88 24.50
C MET A 207 -7.44 -34.22 25.68
N PHE A 208 -7.08 -32.99 26.03
CA PHE A 208 -7.79 -32.17 27.01
C PHE A 208 -9.00 -31.50 26.36
N THR A 209 -10.11 -32.23 26.24
CA THR A 209 -11.31 -31.81 25.49
C THR A 209 -11.87 -30.46 25.96
N LYS A 210 -12.00 -30.26 27.27
CA LYS A 210 -12.49 -29.00 27.86
C LYS A 210 -11.56 -27.82 27.51
N GLY A 211 -10.25 -28.01 27.61
CA GLY A 211 -9.27 -26.98 27.24
C GLY A 211 -9.31 -26.63 25.76
N VAL A 212 -9.46 -27.63 24.89
CA VAL A 212 -9.64 -27.42 23.45
C VAL A 212 -10.88 -26.57 23.17
N LEU A 213 -12.03 -26.93 23.75
CA LEU A 213 -13.27 -26.17 23.58
C LEU A 213 -13.15 -24.73 24.08
N SER A 214 -12.59 -24.53 25.28
CA SER A 214 -12.40 -23.17 25.84
C SER A 214 -11.43 -22.33 25.00
N CYS A 215 -10.36 -22.93 24.48
CA CYS A 215 -9.43 -22.22 23.60
C CYS A 215 -10.09 -21.84 22.27
N LEU A 216 -10.85 -22.74 21.65
CA LEU A 216 -11.56 -22.46 20.40
C LEU A 216 -12.62 -21.36 20.60
N GLN A 217 -13.43 -21.43 21.66
CA GLN A 217 -14.41 -20.39 21.99
C GLN A 217 -13.75 -19.02 22.21
N TYR A 218 -12.60 -18.99 22.86
CA TYR A 218 -11.85 -17.75 23.03
C TYR A 218 -11.33 -17.21 21.69
N LEU A 219 -10.71 -18.06 20.86
CA LEU A 219 -10.17 -17.67 19.56
C LEU A 219 -11.27 -17.18 18.60
N GLU A 220 -12.44 -17.80 18.63
CA GLU A 220 -13.62 -17.37 17.88
C GLU A 220 -14.05 -15.93 18.24
N ALA A 221 -13.98 -15.59 19.53
CA ALA A 221 -14.51 -14.32 20.06
C ALA A 221 -13.55 -13.11 19.95
N VAL A 222 -12.31 -13.31 19.52
CA VAL A 222 -11.27 -12.26 19.52
C VAL A 222 -10.68 -12.01 18.13
N PRO A 223 -10.24 -10.77 17.81
CA PRO A 223 -9.49 -10.49 16.58
C PRO A 223 -8.09 -11.10 16.62
N TRP A 224 -7.52 -11.35 15.46
CA TRP A 224 -6.17 -11.93 15.31
C TRP A 224 -5.27 -10.97 14.55
N THR A 225 -3.99 -10.97 14.90
CA THR A 225 -2.92 -10.37 14.10
C THR A 225 -2.54 -11.30 12.93
N GLU A 226 -1.82 -10.77 11.93
CA GLU A 226 -1.38 -11.57 10.78
C GLU A 226 -0.49 -12.75 11.21
N GLU A 227 0.39 -12.54 12.20
CA GLU A 227 1.24 -13.60 12.73
C GLU A 227 0.44 -14.69 13.47
N GLU A 228 -0.61 -14.28 14.18
CA GLU A 228 -1.52 -15.20 14.89
C GLU A 228 -2.37 -15.99 13.90
N GLU A 229 -2.85 -15.37 12.82
CA GLU A 229 -3.58 -16.06 11.77
C GLU A 229 -2.74 -17.14 11.10
N GLU A 230 -1.49 -16.83 10.73
CA GLU A 230 -0.62 -17.81 10.08
C GLU A 230 -0.29 -18.98 11.01
N LYS A 231 -0.05 -18.69 12.29
CA LYS A 231 0.12 -19.71 13.30
C LYS A 231 -1.13 -20.57 13.43
N LEU A 232 -2.31 -19.96 13.43
CA LEU A 232 -3.59 -20.68 13.48
C LEU A 232 -3.77 -21.57 12.23
N ARG A 233 -3.49 -21.07 11.03
CA ARG A 233 -3.48 -21.87 9.79
C ARG A 233 -2.54 -23.08 9.92
N SER A 234 -1.32 -22.86 10.41
CA SER A 234 -0.35 -23.93 10.62
C SER A 234 -0.87 -25.00 11.60
N LEU A 235 -1.59 -24.59 12.65
CA LEU A 235 -2.17 -25.51 13.64
C LEU A 235 -3.30 -26.35 13.02
N PHE A 236 -4.21 -25.72 12.28
CA PHE A 236 -5.33 -26.38 11.61
C PHE A 236 -4.91 -27.35 10.50
N THR A 237 -3.70 -27.20 9.94
CA THR A 237 -3.14 -28.21 9.01
C THR A 237 -2.59 -29.45 9.74
N ARG A 238 -2.15 -29.29 10.99
CA ARG A 238 -1.54 -30.37 11.80
C ARG A 238 -2.55 -31.14 12.63
N PHE A 239 -3.59 -30.47 13.16
CA PHE A 239 -4.61 -31.05 14.00
C PHE A 239 -5.98 -30.98 13.34
N LYS A 240 -6.76 -32.04 13.50
CA LYS A 240 -8.18 -32.06 13.11
C LYS A 240 -9.03 -31.84 14.35
N PHE A 241 -9.89 -30.84 14.29
CA PHE A 241 -10.86 -30.51 15.32
C PHE A 241 -12.27 -30.84 14.85
N ASP A 242 -13.22 -30.83 15.77
CA ASP A 242 -14.64 -31.03 15.45
C ASP A 242 -15.17 -29.90 14.56
N GLU A 243 -15.77 -30.27 13.44
CA GLU A 243 -16.18 -29.36 12.37
C GLU A 243 -17.26 -28.36 12.83
N ALA A 244 -18.11 -28.75 13.79
CA ALA A 244 -19.12 -27.86 14.33
C ALA A 244 -18.51 -26.75 15.19
N THR A 245 -17.46 -27.06 15.96
CA THR A 245 -16.77 -26.09 16.83
C THR A 245 -15.82 -25.16 16.10
N THR A 246 -15.27 -25.57 14.96
CA THR A 246 -14.26 -24.78 14.23
C THR A 246 -14.79 -24.05 13.00
N ARG A 247 -16.08 -24.20 12.71
CA ARG A 247 -16.73 -23.59 11.53
C ARG A 247 -16.50 -22.09 11.45
N ASP A 248 -16.78 -21.36 12.52
CA ASP A 248 -16.69 -19.89 12.53
C ASP A 248 -15.25 -19.40 12.46
N ILE A 249 -14.31 -20.14 13.06
CA ILE A 249 -12.87 -19.87 12.96
C ILE A 249 -12.38 -20.10 11.52
N LEU A 250 -12.76 -21.21 10.91
CA LEU A 250 -12.38 -21.53 9.53
C LEU A 250 -12.99 -20.55 8.53
N GLY A 251 -14.24 -20.11 8.75
CA GLY A 251 -14.89 -19.07 7.94
C GLY A 251 -14.21 -17.70 8.04
N ARG A 252 -13.44 -17.44 9.10
CA ARG A 252 -12.58 -16.25 9.22
C ARG A 252 -11.21 -16.44 8.55
N LEU A 253 -10.64 -17.64 8.62
CA LEU A 253 -9.29 -17.93 8.11
C LEU A 253 -9.24 -18.13 6.60
N TYR A 254 -10.28 -18.74 6.05
CA TYR A 254 -10.42 -19.05 4.64
C TYR A 254 -11.63 -18.33 4.11
N LEU A 255 -11.47 -17.67 2.97
CA LEU A 255 -12.63 -17.28 2.16
C LEU A 255 -13.32 -18.60 1.80
N GLN A 256 -14.46 -18.87 2.42
CA GLN A 256 -15.12 -20.14 2.20
C GLN A 256 -15.49 -20.22 0.72
N ASP A 257 -14.86 -21.17 0.02
CA ASP A 257 -15.19 -21.56 -1.36
C ASP A 257 -16.63 -22.07 -1.37
N SER A 258 -17.58 -21.14 -1.27
CA SER A 258 -18.96 -21.46 -1.60
C SER A 258 -18.95 -21.86 -3.07
N VAL A 259 -19.68 -22.92 -3.38
CA VAL A 259 -19.72 -23.60 -4.68
C VAL A 259 -20.26 -22.70 -5.82
N ASP A 260 -20.46 -21.40 -5.54
CA ASP A 260 -20.98 -20.35 -6.43
C ASP A 260 -19.95 -19.22 -6.71
N CYS A 261 -18.65 -19.52 -6.70
CA CYS A 261 -17.57 -18.57 -7.01
C CYS A 261 -17.62 -17.94 -8.42
N SER A 262 -18.63 -18.25 -9.25
CA SER A 262 -18.88 -17.57 -10.53
C SER A 262 -19.66 -16.24 -10.39
N TYR A 263 -20.20 -15.93 -9.20
CA TYR A 263 -21.08 -14.77 -8.97
C TYR A 263 -20.62 -13.80 -7.88
N GLN A 264 -19.42 -13.93 -7.30
CA GLN A 264 -18.93 -12.88 -6.42
C GLN A 264 -18.60 -11.63 -7.26
N PRO A 265 -19.33 -10.50 -7.09
CA PRO A 265 -18.97 -9.27 -7.77
C PRO A 265 -17.54 -8.91 -7.36
N ASN A 266 -16.71 -8.56 -8.33
CA ASN A 266 -15.34 -8.14 -8.06
C ASN A 266 -15.37 -7.00 -7.03
N VAL A 267 -15.08 -7.32 -5.77
CA VAL A 267 -15.23 -6.37 -4.65
C VAL A 267 -14.37 -5.14 -4.91
N ALA A 268 -13.19 -5.34 -5.52
CA ALA A 268 -12.33 -4.23 -5.91
C ALA A 268 -12.99 -3.32 -6.95
N ARG A 269 -13.69 -3.86 -7.96
CA ARG A 269 -14.50 -3.06 -8.89
C ARG A 269 -15.57 -2.26 -8.17
N GLN A 270 -16.33 -2.89 -7.27
CA GLN A 270 -17.42 -2.23 -6.56
C GLN A 270 -16.90 -1.10 -5.67
N LEU A 271 -15.77 -1.31 -4.98
CA LEU A 271 -15.11 -0.30 -4.15
C LEU A 271 -14.60 0.85 -5.02
N VAL A 272 -13.89 0.55 -6.11
CA VAL A 272 -13.38 1.56 -7.05
C VAL A 272 -14.52 2.39 -7.64
N TRP A 273 -15.61 1.75 -8.08
CA TRP A 273 -16.82 2.42 -8.57
C TRP A 273 -17.48 3.30 -7.51
N SER A 274 -17.60 2.80 -6.28
CA SER A 274 -18.22 3.55 -5.18
C SER A 274 -17.40 4.80 -4.82
N ILE A 275 -16.08 4.72 -4.93
CA ILE A 275 -15.17 5.85 -4.69
C ILE A 275 -15.26 6.88 -5.81
N THR A 276 -15.28 6.46 -7.08
CA THR A 276 -15.37 7.40 -8.21
C THR A 276 -16.72 8.12 -8.25
N THR A 277 -17.79 7.46 -7.81
CA THR A 277 -19.14 8.05 -7.72
C THR A 277 -19.42 8.76 -6.38
N CYS A 278 -18.48 8.74 -5.43
CA CYS A 278 -18.67 9.33 -4.10
C CYS A 278 -18.86 10.86 -4.17
N VAL A 279 -19.90 11.36 -3.50
CA VAL A 279 -20.27 12.78 -3.51
C VAL A 279 -19.36 13.61 -2.59
N ASP A 280 -19.05 13.09 -1.40
CA ASP A 280 -18.25 13.79 -0.40
C ASP A 280 -16.77 13.78 -0.76
N ALA A 281 -16.14 14.96 -0.74
CA ALA A 281 -14.75 15.10 -1.18
C ALA A 281 -13.75 14.53 -0.18
N ASN A 282 -14.02 14.66 1.12
CA ASN A 282 -13.11 14.22 2.17
C ASN A 282 -13.12 12.69 2.26
N ALA A 283 -14.32 12.09 2.35
CA ALA A 283 -14.48 10.63 2.36
C ALA A 283 -13.90 10.02 1.09
N ARG A 284 -14.14 10.62 -0.08
CA ARG A 284 -13.55 10.14 -1.34
C ARG A 284 -12.02 10.15 -1.30
N ASN A 285 -11.40 11.21 -0.80
CA ASN A 285 -9.93 11.32 -0.75
C ASN A 285 -9.31 10.32 0.26
N GLU A 286 -9.93 10.13 1.42
CA GLU A 286 -9.51 9.12 2.40
C GLU A 286 -9.62 7.70 1.82
N LEU A 287 -10.77 7.38 1.19
CA LEU A 287 -10.98 6.08 0.55
C LEU A 287 -10.05 5.86 -0.64
N LYS A 288 -9.76 6.89 -1.44
CA LYS A 288 -8.75 6.83 -2.52
C LYS A 288 -7.37 6.47 -1.96
N SER A 289 -6.98 7.08 -0.85
CA SER A 289 -5.68 6.80 -0.20
C SER A 289 -5.63 5.39 0.36
N LEU A 290 -6.69 4.95 1.05
CA LEU A 290 -6.80 3.59 1.59
C LEU A 290 -6.72 2.55 0.48
N MET A 291 -7.57 2.68 -0.54
CA MET A 291 -7.60 1.73 -1.65
C MET A 291 -6.31 1.74 -2.45
N LYS A 292 -5.66 2.89 -2.63
CA LYS A 292 -4.36 2.93 -3.27
C LYS A 292 -3.33 2.11 -2.50
N GLY A 293 -3.30 2.22 -1.16
CA GLY A 293 -2.41 1.41 -0.31
C GLY A 293 -2.68 -0.10 -0.40
N LEU A 294 -3.94 -0.50 -0.56
CA LEU A 294 -4.34 -1.90 -0.69
C LEU A 294 -4.06 -2.48 -2.08
N LEU A 295 -4.22 -1.68 -3.15
CA LEU A 295 -4.09 -2.15 -4.54
C LEU A 295 -2.68 -1.99 -5.12
N CYS A 296 -1.91 -1.01 -4.65
CA CYS A 296 -0.59 -0.69 -5.20
C CYS A 296 0.50 -1.34 -4.33
N LYS A 297 1.18 -2.36 -4.91
CA LYS A 297 2.34 -3.17 -4.47
C LYS A 297 3.18 -2.71 -3.26
N SER A 298 2.57 -2.48 -2.10
CA SER A 298 3.22 -2.08 -0.86
C SER A 298 2.86 -2.98 0.33
N SER A 299 2.14 -4.08 0.13
CA SER A 299 2.13 -5.14 1.14
C SER A 299 3.31 -6.07 0.88
N VAL A 300 4.09 -6.33 1.92
CA VAL A 300 5.23 -7.26 2.00
C VAL A 300 4.82 -8.72 1.72
N TYR A 301 3.56 -8.95 1.37
CA TYR A 301 2.92 -10.24 1.28
C TYR A 301 2.44 -10.48 -0.16
N GLU A 302 3.33 -11.12 -0.90
CA GLU A 302 3.05 -11.79 -2.15
C GLU A 302 2.19 -13.04 -1.84
N LYS A 303 0.90 -12.84 -1.57
CA LYS A 303 -0.15 -13.89 -1.57
C LYS A 303 -1.52 -13.25 -1.44
N ASN A 304 -2.38 -13.54 -2.42
CA ASN A 304 -3.73 -13.02 -2.61
C ASN A 304 -3.74 -11.56 -3.10
N HIS A 305 -3.25 -11.39 -4.34
CA HIS A 305 -3.74 -10.30 -5.17
C HIS A 305 -5.28 -10.35 -5.08
N LEU A 306 -5.91 -9.28 -4.60
CA LEU A 306 -7.28 -9.00 -5.03
C LEU A 306 -7.24 -9.17 -6.55
N ASP A 307 -7.98 -10.15 -7.09
CA ASP A 307 -8.07 -10.40 -8.52
C ASP A 307 -8.76 -9.19 -9.17
N LEU A 308 -8.01 -8.11 -9.30
CA LEU A 308 -8.33 -6.94 -10.07
C LEU A 308 -8.29 -7.39 -11.52
N ASN A 309 -9.45 -7.86 -12.01
CA ASN A 309 -9.59 -8.12 -13.42
C ASN A 309 -9.32 -6.79 -14.15
N LYS A 310 -8.39 -6.82 -15.09
CA LYS A 310 -8.03 -5.69 -15.94
C LYS A 310 -9.29 -5.06 -16.55
N GLU A 311 -10.21 -5.89 -17.03
CA GLU A 311 -11.46 -5.45 -17.66
C GLU A 311 -12.36 -4.65 -16.71
N ASP A 312 -12.39 -5.02 -15.43
CA ASP A 312 -13.20 -4.35 -14.43
C ASP A 312 -12.71 -2.93 -14.16
N LEU A 313 -11.40 -2.72 -14.04
CA LEU A 313 -10.81 -1.37 -13.89
C LEU A 313 -11.07 -0.50 -15.13
N TYR A 314 -10.92 -1.09 -16.31
CA TYR A 314 -11.20 -0.38 -17.57
C TYR A 314 -12.68 -0.02 -17.71
N SER A 315 -13.60 -0.85 -17.22
CA SER A 315 -15.03 -0.51 -17.20
C SER A 315 -15.31 0.75 -16.38
N VAL A 316 -14.63 0.93 -15.24
CA VAL A 316 -14.75 2.16 -14.43
C VAL A 316 -14.07 3.34 -15.12
N CYS A 317 -12.94 3.12 -15.80
CA CYS A 317 -12.28 4.16 -16.60
C CYS A 317 -13.18 4.69 -17.71
N HIS A 318 -13.83 3.80 -18.47
CA HIS A 318 -14.76 4.18 -19.53
C HIS A 318 -15.94 4.99 -18.99
N ALA A 319 -16.60 4.51 -17.94
CA ALA A 319 -17.68 5.27 -17.30
C ALA A 319 -17.20 6.64 -16.79
N CYS A 320 -15.96 6.71 -16.31
CA CYS A 320 -15.37 7.98 -15.90
C CYS A 320 -15.11 8.94 -17.07
N LEU A 321 -14.70 8.42 -18.22
CA LEU A 321 -14.49 9.20 -19.45
C LEU A 321 -15.82 9.64 -20.07
N ASP A 322 -16.83 8.77 -20.11
CA ASP A 322 -18.17 9.11 -20.60
C ASP A 322 -18.80 10.22 -19.74
N SER A 323 -18.61 10.14 -18.42
CA SER A 323 -19.01 11.22 -17.50
C SER A 323 -18.21 12.51 -17.75
N LEU A 324 -16.95 12.44 -18.15
CA LEU A 324 -16.15 13.62 -18.48
C LEU A 324 -16.62 14.25 -19.80
N VAL A 325 -16.89 13.44 -20.82
CA VAL A 325 -17.43 13.88 -22.11
C VAL A 325 -18.75 14.62 -21.92
N SER A 326 -19.71 14.04 -21.19
CA SER A 326 -21.00 14.69 -20.91
C SER A 326 -20.86 16.01 -20.14
N LEU A 327 -19.92 16.11 -19.19
CA LEU A 327 -19.63 17.39 -18.50
C LEU A 327 -19.04 18.45 -19.43
N PHE A 328 -18.26 18.05 -20.44
CA PHE A 328 -17.73 18.98 -21.44
C PHE A 328 -18.79 19.39 -22.47
N GLU A 329 -19.73 18.49 -22.80
CA GLU A 329 -20.89 18.81 -23.64
C GLU A 329 -21.82 19.83 -22.95
N GLU A 330 -22.03 19.69 -21.63
CA GLU A 330 -22.73 20.67 -20.81
C GLU A 330 -21.99 22.02 -20.81
N ALA A 331 -20.65 22.00 -20.77
CA ALA A 331 -19.82 23.22 -20.79
C ALA A 331 -19.82 23.93 -22.15
N SER A 332 -20.16 23.20 -23.22
CA SER A 332 -20.14 23.69 -24.60
C SER A 332 -21.54 24.08 -25.11
N ASP A 333 -22.54 24.16 -24.22
CA ASP A 333 -23.96 24.44 -24.50
C ASP A 333 -24.63 23.48 -25.51
N THR A 334 -24.08 22.27 -25.70
CA THR A 334 -24.56 21.32 -26.72
C THR A 334 -25.74 20.46 -26.27
N ILE A 335 -25.97 20.25 -24.97
CA ILE A 335 -27.05 19.40 -24.43
C ILE A 335 -27.55 19.98 -23.08
N PRO A 336 -28.88 20.09 -22.83
CA PRO A 336 -29.40 20.40 -21.50
C PRO A 336 -29.18 19.23 -20.53
N PRO A 337 -28.87 19.46 -19.24
CA PRO A 337 -28.53 18.38 -18.31
C PRO A 337 -29.75 17.54 -17.93
N GLU A 338 -29.97 16.45 -18.65
CA GLU A 338 -30.86 15.35 -18.25
C GLU A 338 -30.05 14.33 -17.43
N ASN A 339 -30.53 14.00 -16.22
CA ASN A 339 -30.01 12.95 -15.32
C ASN A 339 -28.94 13.32 -14.27
N LEU A 340 -29.06 14.48 -13.60
CA LEU A 340 -28.26 14.79 -12.39
C LEU A 340 -29.12 14.95 -11.14
N THR A 341 -28.65 14.37 -10.03
CA THR A 341 -29.28 14.54 -8.71
C THR A 341 -29.26 16.01 -8.29
N LYS A 342 -30.32 16.48 -7.60
CA LYS A 342 -30.52 17.90 -7.24
C LYS A 342 -29.35 18.55 -6.48
N LYS A 343 -28.47 17.77 -5.85
CA LYS A 343 -27.33 18.24 -5.05
C LYS A 343 -26.08 18.55 -5.89
N ASP A 344 -25.85 17.84 -7.00
CA ASP A 344 -24.69 18.09 -7.89
C ASP A 344 -24.89 19.34 -8.78
N LYS A 345 -26.14 19.74 -9.05
CA LYS A 345 -26.47 20.97 -9.79
C LYS A 345 -26.01 22.25 -9.08
N ASN A 346 -25.84 22.21 -7.77
CA ASN A 346 -25.42 23.38 -6.98
C ASN A 346 -23.91 23.62 -7.02
N LYS A 347 -23.11 22.67 -7.53
CA LYS A 347 -21.66 22.82 -7.65
C LYS A 347 -21.30 23.40 -9.03
N PRO A 348 -20.34 24.33 -9.08
CA PRO A 348 -19.91 24.92 -10.34
C PRO A 348 -19.38 23.82 -11.27
N LEU A 349 -19.67 23.92 -12.57
CA LEU A 349 -19.33 22.90 -13.57
C LEU A 349 -17.83 22.55 -13.56
N ILE A 350 -16.97 23.54 -13.34
CA ILE A 350 -15.53 23.34 -13.21
C ILE A 350 -15.13 22.44 -12.03
N GLU A 351 -15.85 22.49 -10.90
CA GLU A 351 -15.60 21.60 -9.77
C GLU A 351 -15.98 20.16 -10.13
N ARG A 352 -17.09 19.97 -10.86
CA ARG A 352 -17.52 18.65 -11.34
C ARG A 352 -16.52 18.05 -12.34
N ILE A 353 -16.01 18.86 -13.27
CA ILE A 353 -14.96 18.46 -14.22
C ILE A 353 -13.65 18.12 -13.50
N SER A 354 -13.16 19.00 -12.62
CA SER A 354 -11.95 18.76 -11.83
C SER A 354 -12.08 17.48 -11.00
N ARG A 355 -13.23 17.23 -10.36
CA ARG A 355 -13.50 15.99 -9.62
C ARG A 355 -13.35 14.77 -10.51
N GLN A 356 -13.90 14.83 -11.72
CA GLN A 356 -13.89 13.71 -12.65
C GLN A 356 -12.49 13.43 -13.21
N VAL A 357 -11.73 14.48 -13.52
CA VAL A 357 -10.31 14.37 -13.87
C VAL A 357 -9.48 13.81 -12.71
N ASP A 358 -9.74 14.22 -11.46
CA ASP A 358 -9.06 13.66 -10.30
C ASP A 358 -9.43 12.18 -10.04
N ASN A 359 -10.61 11.73 -10.47
CA ASN A 359 -10.98 10.31 -10.48
C ASN A 359 -10.19 9.53 -11.54
N ILE A 360 -10.12 10.06 -12.77
CA ILE A 360 -9.35 9.45 -13.86
C ILE A 360 -7.87 9.36 -13.51
N ASN A 361 -7.28 10.44 -12.99
CA ASN A 361 -5.87 10.44 -12.59
C ASN A 361 -5.59 9.43 -11.48
N TRP A 362 -6.49 9.28 -10.50
CA TRP A 362 -6.36 8.26 -9.46
C TRP A 362 -6.44 6.83 -10.03
N LEU A 363 -7.37 6.56 -10.95
CA LEU A 363 -7.43 5.27 -11.66
C LEU A 363 -6.15 5.02 -12.47
N LEU A 364 -5.66 6.04 -13.17
CA LEU A 364 -4.42 5.95 -13.93
C LEU A 364 -3.22 5.61 -13.03
N GLU A 365 -3.14 6.18 -11.83
CA GLU A 365 -2.11 5.80 -10.84
C GLU A 365 -2.20 4.31 -10.48
N ILE A 366 -3.40 3.79 -10.23
CA ILE A 366 -3.62 2.35 -9.96
C ILE A 366 -3.17 1.50 -11.16
N LEU A 367 -3.55 1.90 -12.38
CA LEU A 367 -3.17 1.19 -13.61
C LEU A 367 -1.66 1.21 -13.85
N LEU A 368 -0.98 2.31 -13.51
CA LEU A 368 0.48 2.46 -13.62
C LEU A 368 1.20 1.57 -12.61
N ASP A 369 0.76 1.55 -11.36
CA ASP A 369 1.34 0.70 -10.31
C ASP A 369 1.07 -0.80 -10.59
N GLY A 370 -0.10 -1.11 -11.18
CA GLY A 370 -0.48 -2.42 -11.69
C GLY A 370 0.22 -2.83 -13.00
N GLN A 371 1.00 -1.94 -13.64
CA GLN A 371 1.66 -2.17 -14.93
C GLN A 371 0.70 -2.58 -16.08
N ILE A 372 -0.54 -2.10 -16.03
CA ILE A 372 -1.58 -2.39 -17.03
C ILE A 372 -2.06 -1.15 -17.78
N ALA A 373 -1.46 0.02 -17.55
CA ALA A 373 -1.89 1.30 -18.13
C ALA A 373 -1.69 1.47 -19.65
N GLU A 374 -1.09 0.52 -20.37
CA GLU A 374 -0.83 0.64 -21.82
C GLU A 374 -2.12 0.92 -22.60
N ASP A 375 -3.19 0.17 -22.35
CA ASP A 375 -4.44 0.32 -23.09
C ASP A 375 -5.14 1.65 -22.79
N PHE A 376 -4.87 2.24 -21.63
CA PHE A 376 -5.41 3.56 -21.29
C PHE A 376 -4.86 4.65 -22.21
N VAL A 377 -3.62 4.50 -22.68
CA VAL A 377 -3.02 5.45 -23.64
C VAL A 377 -3.82 5.48 -24.93
N ASN A 378 -4.23 4.32 -25.44
CA ASN A 378 -5.06 4.23 -26.64
C ASN A 378 -6.44 4.83 -26.40
N ILE A 379 -7.09 4.45 -25.30
CA ILE A 379 -8.41 4.99 -24.93
C ILE A 379 -8.37 6.53 -24.82
N TRP A 380 -7.31 7.09 -24.25
CA TRP A 380 -7.14 8.54 -24.12
C TRP A 380 -6.78 9.22 -25.46
N ALA A 381 -5.95 8.59 -26.29
CA ALA A 381 -5.61 9.09 -27.63
C ALA A 381 -6.83 9.13 -28.56
N ASP A 382 -7.77 8.18 -28.39
CA ASP A 382 -8.99 8.06 -29.18
C ASP A 382 -10.14 8.98 -28.71
N GLN A 383 -9.90 9.88 -27.74
CA GLN A 383 -10.88 10.86 -27.26
C GLN A 383 -11.06 12.05 -28.21
N HIS A 384 -11.40 11.78 -29.47
CA HIS A 384 -11.56 12.79 -30.52
C HIS A 384 -12.59 13.87 -30.15
N GLN A 385 -13.63 13.49 -29.42
CA GLN A 385 -14.69 14.41 -28.99
C GLN A 385 -14.17 15.42 -27.95
N LEU A 386 -13.41 14.97 -26.96
CA LEU A 386 -12.78 15.86 -25.98
C LEU A 386 -11.76 16.78 -26.64
N VAL A 387 -10.96 16.28 -27.58
CA VAL A 387 -10.01 17.09 -28.36
C VAL A 387 -10.74 18.17 -29.17
N LYS A 388 -11.89 17.85 -29.78
CA LYS A 388 -12.70 18.83 -30.50
C LYS A 388 -13.26 19.91 -29.57
N MET A 389 -13.77 19.52 -28.39
CA MET A 389 -14.31 20.47 -27.41
C MET A 389 -13.22 21.30 -26.73
N HIS A 390 -11.97 20.82 -26.70
CA HIS A 390 -10.81 21.56 -26.17
C HIS A 390 -10.61 22.91 -26.86
N ASP A 391 -10.78 22.95 -28.20
CA ASP A 391 -10.60 24.16 -29.01
C ASP A 391 -11.62 25.26 -28.65
N SER A 392 -12.85 24.89 -28.28
CA SER A 392 -13.93 25.82 -27.93
C SER A 392 -14.07 26.08 -26.42
N ALA A 393 -13.49 25.23 -25.58
CA ALA A 393 -13.60 25.33 -24.14
C ALA A 393 -12.76 26.49 -23.55
N SER A 394 -13.23 27.04 -22.42
CA SER A 394 -12.47 28.06 -21.70
C SER A 394 -11.12 27.51 -21.21
N PRO A 395 -10.07 28.34 -21.08
CA PRO A 395 -8.76 27.90 -20.59
C PRO A 395 -8.82 27.19 -19.23
N MET A 396 -9.72 27.63 -18.34
CA MET A 396 -9.96 27.01 -17.04
C MET A 396 -10.60 25.63 -17.11
N VAL A 397 -11.30 25.29 -18.20
CA VAL A 397 -11.91 23.96 -18.34
C VAL A 397 -10.95 23.03 -19.09
N ARG A 398 -10.39 23.50 -20.19
CA ARG A 398 -9.56 22.67 -21.07
C ARG A 398 -8.21 22.26 -20.43
N TYR A 399 -7.66 23.07 -19.51
CA TYR A 399 -6.43 22.68 -18.79
C TYR A 399 -6.62 21.42 -17.94
N GLU A 400 -7.85 21.10 -17.51
CA GLU A 400 -8.13 19.88 -16.75
C GLU A 400 -7.88 18.62 -17.61
N LEU A 401 -8.16 18.66 -18.92
CA LEU A 401 -7.79 17.57 -19.85
C LEU A 401 -6.27 17.46 -20.00
N SER A 402 -5.59 18.60 -20.12
CA SER A 402 -4.14 18.67 -20.22
C SER A 402 -3.43 18.09 -18.97
N ARG A 403 -4.07 18.07 -17.80
CA ARG A 403 -3.54 17.39 -16.60
C ARG A 403 -3.43 15.87 -16.79
N VAL A 404 -4.42 15.23 -17.41
CA VAL A 404 -4.41 13.78 -17.68
C VAL A 404 -3.26 13.45 -18.65
N SER A 405 -3.18 14.20 -19.75
CA SER A 405 -2.10 14.08 -20.74
C SER A 405 -0.71 14.28 -20.12
N ALA A 406 -0.57 15.25 -19.21
CA ALA A 406 0.70 15.51 -18.52
C ALA A 406 1.18 14.29 -17.71
N ILE A 407 0.28 13.60 -17.00
CA ILE A 407 0.62 12.39 -16.24
C ILE A 407 1.09 11.28 -17.18
N LEU A 408 0.42 11.08 -18.32
CA LEU A 408 0.82 10.08 -19.32
C LEU A 408 2.21 10.37 -19.89
N PHE A 409 2.50 11.63 -20.25
CA PHE A 409 3.84 12.01 -20.73
C PHE A 409 4.92 11.70 -19.68
N ILE A 410 4.69 12.08 -18.43
CA ILE A 410 5.63 11.81 -17.34
C ILE A 410 5.79 10.30 -17.12
N ALA A 411 4.71 9.53 -17.13
CA ALA A 411 4.75 8.08 -16.95
C ALA A 411 5.56 7.37 -18.04
N MET A 412 5.41 7.80 -19.31
CA MET A 412 6.19 7.29 -20.43
C MET A 412 7.68 7.63 -20.29
N ALA A 413 8.00 8.89 -19.98
CA ALA A 413 9.38 9.35 -19.86
C ALA A 413 10.12 8.73 -18.66
N THR A 414 9.41 8.47 -17.57
CA THR A 414 9.95 7.81 -16.36
C THR A 414 10.01 6.29 -16.48
N ARG A 415 9.62 5.72 -17.63
CA ARG A 415 9.56 4.26 -17.89
C ARG A 415 8.64 3.49 -16.95
N LYS A 416 7.71 4.18 -16.27
CA LYS A 416 6.61 3.54 -15.53
C LYS A 416 5.53 2.99 -16.47
N LEU A 417 5.50 3.51 -17.70
CA LEU A 417 4.58 3.14 -18.76
C LEU A 417 5.38 2.90 -20.04
N GLN A 418 5.28 1.68 -20.57
CA GLN A 418 5.85 1.32 -21.87
C GLN A 418 4.69 0.99 -22.81
N CYS A 419 4.65 1.66 -23.96
CA CYS A 419 3.60 1.43 -24.95
C CYS A 419 4.17 1.39 -26.37
N ARG A 420 3.43 0.73 -27.26
CA ARG A 420 3.79 0.59 -28.68
C ARG A 420 3.90 1.94 -29.40
N LEU A 421 4.51 1.93 -30.59
CA LEU A 421 4.72 3.15 -31.36
C LEU A 421 3.40 3.83 -31.72
N GLU A 422 2.40 3.03 -32.06
CA GLU A 422 1.07 3.48 -32.48
C GLU A 422 0.40 4.27 -31.35
N ALA A 423 0.42 3.75 -30.12
CA ALA A 423 -0.11 4.42 -28.94
C ALA A 423 0.59 5.75 -28.64
N ARG A 424 1.93 5.76 -28.67
CA ARG A 424 2.74 6.98 -28.45
C ARG A 424 2.50 8.03 -29.52
N SER A 425 2.43 7.61 -30.78
CA SER A 425 2.13 8.47 -31.92
C SER A 425 0.71 9.03 -31.80
N GLY A 426 -0.29 8.20 -31.52
CA GLY A 426 -1.69 8.62 -31.35
C GLY A 426 -1.84 9.65 -30.24
N LEU A 427 -1.23 9.41 -29.08
CA LEU A 427 -1.22 10.35 -27.96
C LEU A 427 -0.62 11.71 -28.34
N LEU A 428 0.53 11.72 -29.02
CA LEU A 428 1.16 12.95 -29.47
C LEU A 428 0.35 13.66 -30.56
N GLN A 429 -0.24 12.93 -31.51
CA GLN A 429 -1.09 13.55 -32.54
C GLN A 429 -2.35 14.20 -31.95
N ALA A 430 -2.98 13.55 -30.97
CA ALA A 430 -4.20 14.05 -30.34
C ALA A 430 -3.94 15.18 -29.34
N TRP A 431 -2.92 15.04 -28.48
CA TRP A 431 -2.79 15.86 -27.28
C TRP A 431 -1.57 16.79 -27.26
N PHE A 432 -0.65 16.72 -28.21
CA PHE A 432 0.52 17.60 -28.21
C PHE A 432 0.13 19.07 -28.37
N ARG A 433 -0.69 19.39 -29.37
CA ARG A 433 -1.17 20.77 -29.61
C ARG A 433 -2.00 21.31 -28.43
N PRO A 434 -2.99 20.59 -27.88
CA PRO A 434 -3.66 20.96 -26.62
C PRO A 434 -2.68 21.30 -25.49
N MET A 435 -1.65 20.46 -25.29
CA MET A 435 -0.63 20.67 -24.27
C MET A 435 0.20 21.93 -24.49
N LEU A 436 0.52 22.28 -25.74
CA LEU A 436 1.24 23.52 -26.06
C LEU A 436 0.41 24.75 -25.67
N VAL A 437 -0.87 24.75 -26.05
CA VAL A 437 -1.82 25.86 -25.81
C VAL A 437 -2.09 26.06 -24.32
N ASP A 438 -2.15 24.99 -23.54
CA ASP A 438 -2.48 25.04 -22.11
C ASP A 438 -1.25 25.12 -21.20
N PHE A 439 -0.04 25.08 -21.75
CA PHE A 439 1.17 24.98 -20.94
C PHE A 439 1.31 26.12 -19.93
N GLY A 440 0.96 27.35 -20.32
CA GLY A 440 0.88 28.49 -19.42
C GLY A 440 -0.03 28.25 -18.21
N TRP A 441 -1.18 27.60 -18.40
CA TRP A 441 -2.09 27.24 -17.31
C TRP A 441 -1.53 26.11 -16.45
N LEU A 442 -0.92 25.09 -17.05
CA LEU A 442 -0.22 24.04 -16.32
C LEU A 442 0.89 24.62 -15.43
N GLN A 443 1.61 25.64 -15.91
CA GLN A 443 2.67 26.30 -15.15
C GLN A 443 2.16 27.09 -13.95
N ARG A 444 1.02 27.79 -14.11
CA ARG A 444 0.37 28.58 -13.05
C ARG A 444 -0.36 27.69 -12.04
N CYS A 445 -1.10 26.70 -12.52
CA CYS A 445 -1.98 25.82 -11.74
C CYS A 445 -1.45 24.39 -11.72
N ARG A 446 -0.32 24.18 -11.04
CA ARG A 446 0.43 22.92 -11.10
C ARG A 446 -0.30 21.71 -10.54
N ARG A 447 -1.11 21.87 -9.48
CA ARG A 447 -1.82 20.75 -8.79
C ARG A 447 -0.95 19.49 -8.58
N GLY A 448 0.28 19.66 -8.11
CA GLY A 448 1.22 18.55 -7.88
C GLY A 448 2.12 18.16 -9.07
N LEU A 449 1.94 18.80 -10.23
CA LEU A 449 2.76 18.58 -11.42
C LEU A 449 4.12 19.27 -11.33
N ASP A 450 5.20 18.53 -11.58
CA ASP A 450 6.52 19.10 -11.82
C ASP A 450 6.66 19.50 -13.30
N ILE A 451 6.65 20.82 -13.54
CA ILE A 451 6.70 21.40 -14.88
C ILE A 451 8.01 21.11 -15.60
N LYS A 452 9.14 21.01 -14.88
CA LYS A 452 10.44 20.69 -15.51
C LYS A 452 10.44 19.23 -15.95
N VAL A 453 9.92 18.34 -15.12
CA VAL A 453 9.76 16.92 -15.46
C VAL A 453 8.82 16.77 -16.64
N LEU A 454 7.70 17.51 -16.69
CA LEU A 454 6.79 17.49 -17.83
C LEU A 454 7.47 17.93 -19.13
N GLN A 455 8.20 19.06 -19.13
CA GLN A 455 8.89 19.56 -20.32
C GLN A 455 9.90 18.54 -20.87
N GLU A 456 10.73 17.96 -19.99
CA GLU A 456 11.65 16.90 -20.39
C GLU A 456 10.88 15.66 -20.88
N ALA A 457 9.78 15.30 -20.21
CA ALA A 457 8.98 14.14 -20.56
C ALA A 457 8.33 14.24 -21.93
N MET A 458 7.77 15.41 -22.28
CA MET A 458 7.26 15.68 -23.62
C MET A 458 8.35 15.54 -24.67
N GLY A 459 9.53 16.12 -24.42
CA GLY A 459 10.69 16.04 -25.32
C GLY A 459 11.23 14.61 -25.49
N GLN A 460 11.33 13.85 -24.40
CA GLN A 460 11.76 12.45 -24.43
C GLN A 460 10.76 11.59 -25.20
N THR A 461 9.46 11.75 -24.95
CA THR A 461 8.40 11.01 -25.64
C THR A 461 8.45 11.30 -27.15
N LEU A 462 8.60 12.56 -27.55
CA LEU A 462 8.80 12.96 -28.95
C LEU A 462 9.97 12.24 -29.61
N LEU A 463 11.12 12.22 -28.94
CA LEU A 463 12.35 11.59 -29.45
C LEU A 463 12.23 10.07 -29.62
N THR A 464 11.17 9.45 -29.11
CA THR A 464 10.90 8.02 -29.27
C THR A 464 10.14 7.67 -30.56
N LEU A 465 9.64 8.67 -31.30
CA LEU A 465 8.94 8.49 -32.58
C LEU A 465 9.91 8.39 -33.78
N PRO A 466 9.48 7.96 -34.97
CA PRO A 466 10.23 8.08 -36.22
C PRO A 466 10.55 9.54 -36.60
N LEU A 467 11.65 9.76 -37.33
CA LEU A 467 12.15 11.12 -37.66
C LEU A 467 11.16 12.00 -38.43
N ASN A 468 10.34 11.41 -39.31
CA ASN A 468 9.31 12.15 -40.05
C ASN A 468 8.22 12.70 -39.12
N GLN A 469 7.79 11.91 -38.13
CA GLN A 469 6.81 12.36 -37.12
C GLN A 469 7.43 13.38 -36.18
N GLN A 470 8.69 13.16 -35.75
CA GLN A 470 9.44 14.13 -34.95
C GLN A 470 9.50 15.49 -35.64
N TYR A 471 9.81 15.53 -36.94
CA TYR A 471 9.86 16.77 -37.72
C TYR A 471 8.56 17.55 -37.63
N MET A 472 7.41 16.90 -37.88
CA MET A 472 6.10 17.56 -37.85
C MET A 472 5.82 18.22 -36.50
N LEU A 473 6.04 17.49 -35.41
CA LEU A 473 5.77 17.97 -34.05
C LEU A 473 6.77 19.03 -33.59
N PHE A 474 8.06 18.91 -33.95
CA PHE A 474 9.04 19.95 -33.65
C PHE A 474 8.79 21.24 -34.42
N MET A 475 8.32 21.17 -35.68
CA MET A 475 7.94 22.37 -36.43
C MET A 475 6.70 23.03 -35.83
N GLU A 476 5.73 22.25 -35.37
CA GLU A 476 4.57 22.77 -34.64
C GLU A 476 4.98 23.47 -33.34
N TRP A 477 5.80 22.81 -32.52
CA TRP A 477 6.37 23.40 -31.31
C TRP A 477 7.13 24.69 -31.60
N PHE A 478 7.98 24.70 -32.63
CA PHE A 478 8.79 25.87 -32.98
C PHE A 478 7.92 27.09 -33.34
N ARG A 479 6.85 26.88 -34.14
CA ARG A 479 5.86 27.93 -34.47
C ARG A 479 5.11 28.43 -33.24
N HIS A 480 4.78 27.54 -32.30
CA HIS A 480 4.05 27.93 -31.10
C HIS A 480 4.96 28.64 -30.08
N PHE A 481 6.19 28.15 -29.91
CA PHE A 481 7.19 28.74 -29.02
C PHE A 481 7.60 30.14 -29.48
N SER A 482 7.72 30.39 -30.79
CA SER A 482 8.06 31.71 -31.32
C SER A 482 6.98 32.77 -31.06
N SER A 483 5.71 32.36 -30.89
CA SER A 483 4.58 33.25 -30.63
C SER A 483 4.27 33.42 -29.15
N HIS A 484 4.52 32.42 -28.31
CA HIS A 484 4.08 32.39 -26.90
C HIS A 484 5.23 32.38 -25.87
N GLY A 485 6.48 32.20 -26.31
CA GLY A 485 7.66 32.29 -25.45
C GLY A 485 7.61 31.35 -24.24
N THR A 486 7.69 31.91 -23.03
CA THR A 486 7.74 31.14 -21.76
C THR A 486 6.43 30.43 -21.41
N GLU A 487 5.33 30.77 -22.08
CA GLU A 487 4.03 30.11 -21.90
C GLU A 487 3.91 28.80 -22.71
N CYS A 488 4.99 28.38 -23.40
CA CYS A 488 5.12 27.15 -24.18
C CYS A 488 6.19 26.23 -23.53
N PRO A 489 6.06 24.89 -23.59
CA PRO A 489 7.06 23.99 -23.01
C PRO A 489 8.43 24.18 -23.67
N ASN A 490 9.50 24.25 -22.89
CA ASN A 490 10.84 24.35 -23.43
C ASN A 490 11.36 22.97 -23.87
N LEU A 491 11.24 22.67 -25.15
CA LEU A 491 11.73 21.42 -25.76
C LEU A 491 13.11 21.56 -26.41
N SER A 492 13.85 22.63 -26.11
CA SER A 492 15.12 22.98 -26.80
C SER A 492 16.14 21.85 -26.77
N LYS A 493 16.26 21.14 -25.64
CA LYS A 493 17.18 19.99 -25.51
C LYS A 493 16.79 18.85 -26.45
N ALA A 494 15.50 18.51 -26.51
CA ALA A 494 15.00 17.48 -27.42
C ALA A 494 15.15 17.89 -28.89
N PHE A 495 14.87 19.16 -29.20
CA PHE A 495 15.07 19.73 -30.53
C PHE A 495 16.55 19.65 -30.97
N GLN A 496 17.50 19.99 -30.10
CA GLN A 496 18.94 19.86 -30.39
C GLN A 496 19.35 18.41 -30.68
N ILE A 497 18.80 17.45 -29.93
CA ILE A 497 19.06 16.02 -30.15
C ILE A 497 18.53 15.60 -31.53
N TRP A 498 17.30 15.95 -31.84
CA TRP A 498 16.70 15.68 -33.15
C TRP A 498 17.48 16.33 -34.29
N TRP A 499 17.83 17.61 -34.16
CA TRP A 499 18.61 18.35 -35.17
C TRP A 499 19.94 17.66 -35.48
N ARG A 500 20.69 17.25 -34.45
CA ARG A 500 21.95 16.51 -34.61
C ARG A 500 21.74 15.18 -35.33
N ARG A 501 20.67 14.45 -35.02
CA ARG A 501 20.34 13.17 -35.67
C ARG A 501 19.96 13.35 -37.14
N SER A 502 19.23 14.43 -37.45
CA SER A 502 18.69 14.69 -38.79
C SER A 502 19.74 15.26 -39.75
N PHE A 503 20.63 16.14 -39.28
CA PHE A 503 21.51 16.92 -40.17
C PHE A 503 23.01 16.62 -40.01
N LEU A 504 23.48 16.23 -38.81
CA LEU A 504 24.92 16.06 -38.56
C LEU A 504 25.47 14.67 -38.88
N ARG A 505 24.61 13.64 -39.04
CA ARG A 505 25.02 12.33 -39.56
C ARG A 505 24.94 12.22 -41.09
N GLY A 506 24.13 13.04 -41.75
CA GLY A 506 24.03 13.08 -43.22
C GLY A 506 25.24 13.75 -43.90
N SER A 507 26.00 14.56 -43.17
CA SER A 507 27.21 15.21 -43.69
C SER A 507 28.42 14.27 -43.78
N GLU A 508 28.47 13.18 -43.02
CA GLU A 508 29.57 12.21 -43.11
C GLU A 508 29.45 11.33 -44.37
N THR A 509 28.22 11.01 -44.80
CA THR A 509 27.99 10.17 -46.00
C THR A 509 28.28 10.88 -47.32
N HIS A 510 28.19 12.21 -47.39
CA HIS A 510 28.53 12.97 -48.60
C HIS A 510 30.02 13.34 -48.71
N SER A 511 30.82 13.09 -47.66
CA SER A 511 32.25 13.43 -47.65
C SER A 511 33.19 12.30 -48.11
N ILE A 512 32.65 11.11 -48.37
CA ILE A 512 33.44 9.91 -48.75
C ILE A 512 33.41 9.63 -50.26
N GLU A 513 32.54 10.27 -51.04
CA GLU A 513 32.38 9.98 -52.48
C GLU A 513 33.03 11.03 -53.41
N SER A 514 33.99 11.81 -52.88
CA SER A 514 34.87 12.65 -53.70
C SER A 514 36.32 12.32 -53.37
N ARG A 515 36.83 11.23 -53.96
CA ARG A 515 38.26 11.00 -54.17
C ARG A 515 38.53 10.04 -55.30
#